data_AF-A0A2H5XGJ4-F1
#
_entry.id   AF-A0A2H5XGJ4-F1
#
_cell.length_a   1.000
_cell.length_b   1.000
_cell.length_c   1.000
_cell.angle_alpha   90.00
_cell.angle_beta   90.00
_cell.angle_gamma   90.00
#
_symmetry.space_group_name_H-M   'P 1'
#
loop_
_entity.id
_entity.type
_entity.pdbx_description
1 polymer ?
#
loop_
_entity_poly.entity_id
_entity_poly.type
_entity_poly.pdbx_seq_one_letter_code
_entity_poly.pdbx_strand_id
1 'polypeptide(L)'
;MRTFAVDTDRARRLLADARPNEHGFIPEDVALRVLEAYGFPTLPWAVARTPDEAVAAAHHIGFPVALKVLSPDIVHKVDVGGVQLYLSSDGDVRHAFQRITQSVRQNHPNARIDGVLVQQMADKGREVILGIKRDPQFGPILMFGLGGIYVEVLRDVTFRLAPVRELGALRMVEGIRAYKLLEGVRGEPPADIAAIVECIERLSQLAMEQEAVDELDINPLIVYPKGKGAVVADVRIAVRK
;
A
#
# COMPACT_ATOMS: atom_id res chain seq x y z
N MET A 1 -18.22 -12.71 12.35
CA MET A 1 -17.10 -12.10 11.61
C MET A 1 -17.64 -11.87 10.23
N ARG A 2 -17.64 -10.63 9.72
CA ARG A 2 -17.97 -10.42 8.32
C ARG A 2 -16.87 -11.12 7.53
N THR A 3 -17.22 -12.18 6.82
CA THR A 3 -16.30 -12.84 5.91
C THR A 3 -16.54 -12.22 4.56
N PHE A 4 -15.50 -11.63 3.99
CA PHE A 4 -15.59 -11.08 2.65
C PHE A 4 -15.43 -12.22 1.65
N ALA A 5 -16.17 -12.12 0.54
CA ALA A 5 -15.90 -12.96 -0.62
C ALA A 5 -14.55 -12.51 -1.21
N VAL A 6 -13.53 -13.36 -1.05
CA VAL A 6 -12.14 -13.11 -1.44
C VAL A 6 -11.61 -14.32 -2.21
N ASP A 7 -10.54 -14.12 -2.97
CA ASP A 7 -9.84 -15.19 -3.69
C ASP A 7 -8.58 -15.60 -2.94
N THR A 8 -8.79 -16.27 -1.80
CA THR A 8 -7.72 -16.76 -0.90
C THR A 8 -6.71 -17.63 -1.65
N ASP A 9 -7.16 -18.44 -2.61
CA ASP A 9 -6.29 -19.34 -3.36
C ASP A 9 -5.42 -18.59 -4.38
N ARG A 10 -5.95 -17.55 -5.04
CA ARG A 10 -5.14 -16.66 -5.88
C ARG A 10 -4.09 -15.94 -5.06
N ALA A 11 -4.44 -15.39 -3.90
CA ALA A 11 -3.47 -14.75 -3.01
C ALA A 11 -2.36 -15.74 -2.59
N ARG A 12 -2.74 -16.97 -2.22
CA ARG A 12 -1.77 -18.01 -1.83
C ARG A 12 -0.81 -18.36 -2.97
N ARG A 13 -1.31 -18.51 -4.21
CA ARG A 13 -0.47 -18.75 -5.39
C ARG A 13 0.48 -17.58 -5.65
N LEU A 14 -0.01 -16.35 -5.60
CA LEU A 14 0.81 -15.14 -5.78
C LEU A 14 1.95 -15.06 -4.76
N LEU A 15 1.67 -15.37 -3.49
CA LEU A 15 2.68 -15.39 -2.43
C LEU A 15 3.69 -16.51 -2.61
N ALA A 16 3.24 -17.71 -3.03
CA ALA A 16 4.12 -18.85 -3.27
C ALA A 16 5.05 -18.66 -4.50
N ASP A 17 4.55 -18.01 -5.56
CA ASP A 17 5.30 -17.74 -6.78
C ASP A 17 6.16 -16.46 -6.68
N ALA A 18 6.00 -15.69 -5.61
CA ALA A 18 6.75 -14.46 -5.39
C ALA A 18 8.25 -14.75 -5.27
N ARG A 19 9.08 -13.84 -5.79
CA ARG A 19 10.55 -13.91 -5.69
C ARG A 19 11.05 -12.88 -4.67
N PRO A 20 10.96 -13.17 -3.36
CA PRO A 20 11.36 -12.20 -2.35
C PRO A 20 12.85 -11.85 -2.46
N ASN A 21 13.22 -10.68 -1.96
CA ASN A 21 14.62 -10.31 -1.73
C ASN A 21 15.20 -11.09 -0.52
N GLU A 22 16.45 -10.80 -0.14
CA GLU A 22 17.10 -11.44 1.00
C GLU A 22 16.42 -11.17 2.35
N HIS A 23 15.61 -10.12 2.45
CA HIS A 23 14.85 -9.73 3.64
C HIS A 23 13.39 -10.22 3.60
N GLY A 24 12.98 -10.96 2.59
CA GLY A 24 11.62 -11.49 2.45
C GLY A 24 10.64 -10.57 1.72
N PHE A 25 11.04 -9.36 1.32
CA PHE A 25 10.14 -8.42 0.62
C PHE A 25 9.86 -8.87 -0.81
N ILE A 26 8.58 -8.86 -1.18
CA ILE A 26 8.12 -9.20 -2.54
C ILE A 26 7.91 -7.93 -3.39
N PRO A 27 7.92 -8.04 -4.74
CA PRO A 27 7.61 -6.92 -5.62
C PRO A 27 6.23 -6.29 -5.35
N GLU A 28 6.11 -4.96 -5.48
CA GLU A 28 4.88 -4.19 -5.19
C GLU A 28 3.70 -4.63 -6.06
N ASP A 29 3.93 -4.99 -7.33
CA ASP A 29 2.89 -5.47 -8.23
C ASP A 29 2.27 -6.80 -7.75
N VAL A 30 3.07 -7.68 -7.16
CA VAL A 30 2.57 -8.91 -6.52
C VAL A 30 1.79 -8.57 -5.24
N ALA A 31 2.30 -7.65 -4.43
CA ALA A 31 1.62 -7.20 -3.21
C ALA A 31 0.25 -6.55 -3.51
N LEU A 32 0.15 -5.71 -4.55
CA LEU A 32 -1.11 -5.12 -5.01
C LEU A 32 -2.10 -6.20 -5.46
N ARG A 33 -1.65 -7.21 -6.23
CA ARG A 33 -2.52 -8.32 -6.65
C ARG A 33 -3.03 -9.16 -5.47
N VAL A 34 -2.23 -9.29 -4.40
CA VAL A 34 -2.67 -9.95 -3.15
C VAL A 34 -3.77 -9.10 -2.47
N LEU A 35 -3.58 -7.79 -2.36
CA LEU A 35 -4.61 -6.90 -1.82
C LEU A 35 -5.90 -6.92 -2.64
N GLU A 36 -5.80 -6.93 -3.97
CA GLU A 36 -6.95 -7.06 -4.89
C GLU A 36 -7.71 -8.37 -4.68
N ALA A 37 -7.00 -9.48 -4.47
CA ALA A 37 -7.62 -10.77 -4.17
C ALA A 37 -8.43 -10.74 -2.85
N TYR A 38 -8.08 -9.85 -1.92
CA TYR A 38 -8.81 -9.59 -0.68
C TYR A 38 -9.85 -8.45 -0.78
N GLY A 39 -10.04 -7.89 -1.98
CA GLY A 39 -11.02 -6.85 -2.25
C GLY A 39 -10.66 -5.49 -1.65
N PHE A 40 -9.37 -5.21 -1.44
CA PHE A 40 -8.93 -3.86 -1.11
C PHE A 40 -9.13 -2.91 -2.30
N PRO A 41 -9.47 -1.63 -2.06
CA PRO A 41 -9.58 -0.64 -3.11
C PRO A 41 -8.19 -0.19 -3.58
N THR A 42 -7.73 -0.70 -4.71
CA THR A 42 -6.46 -0.29 -5.35
C THR A 42 -6.72 0.74 -6.45
N LEU A 43 -5.75 1.64 -6.67
CA LEU A 43 -5.75 2.56 -7.81
C LEU A 43 -5.35 1.81 -9.08
N PRO A 44 -5.91 2.11 -10.26
CA PRO A 44 -5.46 1.54 -11.53
C PRO A 44 -3.95 1.65 -11.71
N TRP A 45 -3.33 0.55 -12.13
CA TRP A 45 -1.88 0.44 -12.25
C TRP A 45 -1.47 -0.51 -13.38
N ALA A 46 -0.23 -0.35 -13.84
CA ALA A 46 0.41 -1.22 -14.82
C ALA A 46 1.92 -1.27 -14.59
N VAL A 47 2.59 -2.30 -15.10
CA VAL A 47 4.05 -2.40 -15.08
C VAL A 47 4.58 -2.08 -16.47
N ALA A 48 5.55 -1.17 -16.53
CA ALA A 48 6.26 -0.81 -17.74
C ALA A 48 7.75 -1.15 -17.62
N ARG A 49 8.33 -1.73 -18.66
CA ARG A 49 9.76 -2.04 -18.77
C ARG A 49 10.52 -1.10 -19.70
N THR A 50 9.78 -0.26 -20.43
CA THR A 50 10.33 0.76 -21.31
C THR A 50 9.60 2.10 -21.11
N PRO A 51 10.23 3.24 -21.48
CA PRO A 51 9.54 4.53 -21.47
C PRO A 51 8.27 4.55 -22.35
N ASP A 52 8.27 3.85 -23.48
CA ASP A 52 7.11 3.76 -24.37
C ASP A 52 5.96 2.99 -23.74
N GLU A 53 6.25 1.86 -23.08
CA GLU A 53 5.26 1.11 -22.31
C GLU A 53 4.67 1.97 -21.18
N ALA A 54 5.51 2.79 -20.52
CA ALA A 54 5.07 3.66 -19.44
C ALA A 54 4.10 4.75 -19.93
N VAL A 55 4.39 5.34 -21.10
CA VAL A 55 3.49 6.32 -21.73
C VAL A 55 2.17 5.66 -22.14
N ALA A 56 2.23 4.50 -22.78
CA ALA A 56 1.02 3.77 -23.18
C ALA A 56 0.14 3.40 -21.96
N ALA A 57 0.76 2.95 -20.87
CA ALA A 57 0.09 2.69 -19.60
C ALA A 57 -0.56 3.96 -19.01
N ALA A 58 0.16 5.09 -19.03
CA ALA A 58 -0.36 6.35 -18.52
C ALA A 58 -1.61 6.84 -19.29
N HIS A 59 -1.63 6.67 -20.62
CA HIS A 59 -2.82 6.96 -21.44
C HIS A 59 -4.00 6.03 -21.11
N HIS A 60 -3.74 4.75 -20.87
CA HIS A 60 -4.79 3.80 -20.52
C HIS A 60 -5.39 4.05 -19.14
N ILE A 61 -4.53 4.39 -18.17
CA ILE A 61 -4.92 4.68 -16.78
C ILE A 61 -5.60 6.06 -16.66
N GLY A 62 -5.10 7.05 -17.39
CA GLY A 62 -5.49 8.45 -17.28
C GLY A 62 -4.55 9.25 -16.38
N PHE A 63 -4.20 10.45 -16.83
CA PHE A 63 -3.36 11.39 -16.08
C PHE A 63 -4.14 12.09 -14.94
N PRO A 64 -3.46 12.56 -13.87
CA PRO A 64 -2.02 12.39 -13.63
C PRO A 64 -1.67 11.01 -13.06
N VAL A 65 -0.44 10.56 -13.34
CA VAL A 65 0.10 9.27 -12.85
C VAL A 65 1.34 9.46 -11.98
N ALA A 66 1.62 8.47 -11.14
CA ALA A 66 2.89 8.24 -10.46
C ALA A 66 3.68 7.14 -11.17
N LEU A 67 4.99 7.29 -11.20
CA LEU A 67 5.94 6.24 -11.56
C LEU A 67 6.75 5.86 -10.33
N LYS A 68 6.83 4.56 -10.03
CA LYS A 68 7.62 4.01 -8.92
C LYS A 68 8.52 2.88 -9.44
N VAL A 69 9.78 2.83 -9.02
CA VAL A 69 10.65 1.69 -9.34
C VAL A 69 10.01 0.40 -8.83
N LEU A 70 9.92 -0.59 -9.70
CA LEU A 70 9.50 -1.93 -9.31
C LEU A 70 10.75 -2.76 -9.05
N SER A 71 11.11 -2.86 -7.78
CA SER A 71 12.26 -3.62 -7.33
C SER A 71 12.03 -4.09 -5.90
N PRO A 72 12.08 -5.41 -5.63
CA PRO A 72 12.03 -5.91 -4.26
C PRO A 72 13.29 -5.55 -3.47
N ASP A 73 14.40 -5.21 -4.12
CA ASP A 73 15.66 -4.83 -3.47
C ASP A 73 15.66 -3.36 -3.03
N ILE A 74 14.71 -2.55 -3.53
CA ILE A 74 14.54 -1.15 -3.20
C ILE A 74 13.29 -0.96 -2.35
N VAL A 75 13.45 -1.09 -1.02
CA VAL A 75 12.35 -0.95 -0.07
C VAL A 75 11.94 0.52 0.12
N HIS A 76 12.91 1.43 0.26
CA HIS A 76 12.67 2.87 0.42
C HIS A 76 12.89 3.60 -0.90
N LYS A 77 11.87 3.55 -1.77
CA LYS A 77 11.94 4.05 -3.15
C LYS A 77 12.25 5.55 -3.23
N VAL A 78 11.73 6.35 -2.31
CA VAL A 78 11.91 7.81 -2.31
C VAL A 78 13.39 8.19 -2.13
N ASP A 79 14.10 7.52 -1.23
CA ASP A 79 15.50 7.81 -0.86
C ASP A 79 16.47 7.65 -2.02
N VAL A 80 16.11 6.81 -3.00
CA VAL A 80 16.94 6.49 -4.17
C VAL A 80 16.44 7.17 -5.44
N GLY A 81 15.55 8.16 -5.32
CA GLY A 81 14.93 8.82 -6.48
C GLY A 81 14.01 7.91 -7.30
N GLY A 82 13.56 6.80 -6.71
CA GLY A 82 12.76 5.76 -7.34
C GLY A 82 11.27 6.07 -7.45
N VAL A 83 10.83 7.29 -7.10
CA VAL A 83 9.43 7.73 -7.20
C VAL A 83 9.36 9.08 -7.89
N GLN A 84 8.42 9.23 -8.83
CA GLN A 84 8.07 10.50 -9.48
C GLN A 84 6.54 10.61 -9.50
N LEU A 85 5.99 11.71 -9.01
CA LEU A 85 4.55 11.90 -8.79
C LEU A 85 4.00 12.98 -9.72
N TYR A 86 2.66 13.01 -9.88
CA TYR A 86 1.93 14.07 -10.60
C TYR A 86 2.35 14.28 -12.06
N LEU A 87 2.76 13.21 -12.75
CA LEU A 87 3.15 13.28 -14.16
C LEU A 87 1.90 13.46 -15.01
N SER A 88 1.88 14.46 -15.89
CA SER A 88 0.67 14.90 -16.58
C SER A 88 0.81 14.91 -18.11
N SER A 89 1.93 14.41 -18.63
CA SER A 89 2.19 14.35 -20.07
C SER A 89 3.13 13.20 -20.43
N ASP A 90 3.16 12.83 -21.70
CA ASP A 90 4.09 11.84 -22.27
C ASP A 90 5.55 12.20 -21.99
N GLY A 91 5.89 13.49 -22.09
CA GLY A 91 7.22 14.01 -21.81
C GLY A 91 7.61 13.77 -20.35
N ASP A 92 6.73 14.13 -19.42
CA ASP A 92 6.94 13.90 -17.99
C ASP A 92 7.17 12.43 -17.68
N VAL A 93 6.35 11.54 -18.25
CA VAL A 93 6.44 10.09 -18.04
C VAL A 93 7.75 9.53 -18.57
N ARG A 94 8.15 9.88 -19.80
CA ARG A 94 9.42 9.41 -20.38
C ARG A 94 10.62 9.87 -19.57
N HIS A 95 10.65 11.14 -19.19
CA HIS A 95 11.74 11.72 -18.41
C HIS A 95 11.81 11.11 -17.02
N ALA A 96 10.66 10.94 -16.35
CA ALA A 96 10.58 10.28 -15.05
C ALA A 96 11.08 8.83 -15.09
N PHE A 97 10.68 8.04 -16.09
CA PHE A 97 11.14 6.67 -16.26
C PHE A 97 12.67 6.59 -16.35
N GLN A 98 13.27 7.43 -17.20
CA GLN A 98 14.72 7.49 -17.36
C GLN A 98 15.42 7.93 -16.07
N ARG A 99 14.91 8.95 -15.39
CA ARG A 99 15.46 9.43 -14.11
C ARG A 99 15.43 8.36 -13.03
N ILE A 100 14.31 7.67 -12.87
CA ILE A 100 14.15 6.60 -11.88
C ILE A 100 15.17 5.50 -12.14
N THR A 101 15.19 4.96 -13.37
CA THR A 101 16.07 3.84 -13.71
C THR A 101 17.55 4.21 -13.63
N GLN A 102 17.92 5.44 -13.99
CA GLN A 102 19.28 5.95 -13.84
C GLN A 102 19.67 6.09 -12.36
N SER A 103 18.82 6.73 -11.55
CA SER A 103 19.10 7.01 -10.14
C SER A 103 19.24 5.72 -9.32
N VAL A 104 18.35 4.74 -9.56
CA VAL A 104 18.42 3.45 -8.89
C VAL A 104 19.69 2.69 -9.27
N ARG A 105 20.07 2.67 -10.55
CA ARG A 105 21.33 2.01 -10.99
C ARG A 105 22.58 2.67 -10.43
N GLN A 106 22.56 3.99 -10.22
CA GLN A 106 23.69 4.71 -9.64
C GLN A 106 23.84 4.45 -8.14
N ASN A 107 22.72 4.45 -7.41
CA ASN A 107 22.74 4.27 -5.95
C ASN A 107 22.82 2.79 -5.54
N HIS A 108 22.25 1.88 -6.33
CA HIS A 108 22.17 0.45 -6.07
C HIS A 108 22.46 -0.36 -7.34
N PRO A 109 23.74 -0.46 -7.76
CA PRO A 109 24.11 -1.08 -9.05
C PRO A 109 23.75 -2.57 -9.14
N ASN A 110 23.61 -3.25 -8.01
CA ASN A 110 23.29 -4.67 -7.94
C ASN A 110 21.79 -4.94 -7.73
N ALA A 111 20.95 -3.90 -7.60
CA ALA A 111 19.52 -4.08 -7.38
C ALA A 111 18.84 -4.64 -8.64
N ARG A 112 18.02 -5.66 -8.46
CA ARG A 112 17.11 -6.16 -9.47
C ARG A 112 16.04 -5.11 -9.76
N ILE A 113 15.92 -4.67 -11.01
CA ILE A 113 14.85 -3.77 -11.46
C ILE A 113 13.94 -4.56 -12.40
N ASP A 114 12.74 -4.87 -11.93
CA ASP A 114 11.75 -5.65 -12.69
C ASP A 114 10.92 -4.77 -13.64
N GLY A 115 10.97 -3.44 -13.43
CA GLY A 115 10.34 -2.42 -14.26
C GLY A 115 10.09 -1.13 -13.47
N VAL A 116 9.08 -0.39 -13.93
CA VAL A 116 8.50 0.77 -13.25
C VAL A 116 6.99 0.55 -13.17
N LEU A 117 6.44 0.67 -11.98
CA LEU A 117 5.00 0.70 -11.74
C LEU A 117 4.46 2.08 -12.17
N VAL A 118 3.52 2.10 -13.10
CA VAL A 118 2.72 3.26 -13.47
C VAL A 118 1.38 3.14 -12.75
N GLN A 119 1.01 4.14 -11.96
CA GLN A 119 -0.21 4.08 -11.13
C GLN A 119 -0.94 5.42 -11.18
N GLN A 120 -2.27 5.39 -11.16
CA GLN A 120 -3.08 6.60 -11.05
C GLN A 120 -2.70 7.39 -9.79
N MET A 121 -2.65 8.72 -9.87
CA MET A 121 -2.57 9.55 -8.66
C MET A 121 -3.90 9.51 -7.90
N ALA A 122 -3.84 9.20 -6.60
CA ALA A 122 -4.99 9.37 -5.72
C ALA A 122 -5.37 10.85 -5.60
N ASP A 123 -6.68 11.12 -5.51
CA ASP A 123 -7.16 12.42 -5.06
C ASP A 123 -6.66 12.72 -3.64
N LYS A 124 -6.64 14.01 -3.29
CA LYS A 124 -6.27 14.44 -1.94
C LYS A 124 -7.26 13.87 -0.92
N GLY A 125 -6.73 13.16 0.07
CA GLY A 125 -7.49 12.60 1.19
C GLY A 125 -6.67 12.61 2.47
N ARG A 126 -7.24 12.02 3.53
CA ARG A 126 -6.52 11.80 4.79
C ARG A 126 -5.68 10.54 4.68
N GLU A 127 -4.41 10.64 5.01
CA GLU A 127 -3.53 9.47 5.04
C GLU A 127 -3.67 8.72 6.37
N VAL A 128 -3.84 7.41 6.30
CA VAL A 128 -3.76 6.47 7.44
C VAL A 128 -2.85 5.30 7.06
N ILE A 129 -2.40 4.54 8.06
CA ILE A 129 -1.55 3.37 7.87
C ILE A 129 -2.24 2.15 8.45
N LEU A 130 -2.16 1.06 7.70
CA LEU A 130 -2.59 -0.27 8.13
C LEU A 130 -1.42 -1.24 8.05
N GLY A 131 -1.21 -2.04 9.09
CA GLY A 131 -0.11 -3.00 9.12
C GLY A 131 -0.49 -4.37 9.67
N ILE A 132 0.26 -5.37 9.26
CA ILE A 132 0.33 -6.71 9.86
C ILE A 132 1.76 -6.93 10.30
N LYS A 133 1.95 -7.44 11.52
CA LYS A 133 3.17 -8.13 11.91
C LYS A 133 2.83 -9.46 12.56
N ARG A 134 3.49 -10.54 12.15
CA ARG A 134 3.30 -11.85 12.76
C ARG A 134 4.27 -12.05 13.92
N ASP A 135 3.72 -12.09 15.12
CA ASP A 135 4.48 -12.41 16.32
C ASP A 135 4.65 -13.93 16.47
N PRO A 136 5.83 -14.44 16.86
CA PRO A 136 6.05 -15.88 17.04
C PRO A 136 5.18 -16.53 18.11
N GLN A 137 4.78 -15.80 19.15
CA GLN A 137 4.00 -16.30 20.28
C GLN A 137 2.51 -16.02 20.11
N PHE A 138 2.16 -14.82 19.67
CA PHE A 138 0.78 -14.34 19.63
C PHE A 138 0.13 -14.45 18.24
N GLY A 139 0.90 -14.74 17.19
CA GLY A 139 0.40 -14.79 15.83
C GLY A 139 0.20 -13.40 15.21
N PRO A 140 -0.74 -13.22 14.26
CA PRO A 140 -0.89 -11.96 13.54
C PRO A 140 -1.40 -10.82 14.42
N ILE A 141 -0.61 -9.73 14.48
CA ILE A 141 -0.96 -8.46 15.11
C ILE A 141 -1.26 -7.45 13.99
N LEU A 142 -2.43 -6.81 14.07
CA LEU A 142 -2.81 -5.70 13.21
C LEU A 142 -2.41 -4.37 13.85
N MET A 143 -2.04 -3.42 13.01
CA MET A 143 -1.73 -2.04 13.36
C MET A 143 -2.64 -1.07 12.60
N PHE A 144 -3.13 -0.03 13.28
CA PHE A 144 -3.76 1.14 12.66
C PHE A 144 -3.11 2.42 13.19
N GLY A 145 -2.88 3.41 12.34
CA GLY A 145 -2.38 4.72 12.74
C GLY A 145 -2.75 5.83 11.77
N LEU A 146 -2.61 7.08 12.21
CA LEU A 146 -2.66 8.22 11.29
C LEU A 146 -1.38 8.24 10.44
N GLY A 147 -1.51 8.47 9.13
CA GLY A 147 -0.43 8.52 8.16
C GLY A 147 0.23 9.89 8.04
N GLY A 148 1.12 10.02 7.06
CA GLY A 148 1.87 11.23 6.75
C GLY A 148 3.24 11.31 7.44
N ILE A 149 3.97 12.39 7.17
CA ILE A 149 5.39 12.56 7.53
C ILE A 149 5.70 12.49 9.04
N TYR A 150 4.68 12.59 9.89
CA TYR A 150 4.87 12.63 11.35
C TYR A 150 4.61 11.29 12.04
N VAL A 151 4.27 10.21 11.33
CA VAL A 151 3.98 8.89 11.92
C VAL A 151 5.14 8.41 12.80
N GLU A 152 6.36 8.44 12.27
CA GLU A 152 7.56 7.93 12.96
C GLU A 152 7.87 8.70 14.25
N VAL A 153 7.50 9.99 14.27
CA VAL A 153 7.74 10.90 15.38
C VAL A 153 6.63 10.81 16.43
N LEU A 154 5.37 10.75 15.99
CA LEU A 154 4.19 10.78 16.88
C LEU A 154 3.88 9.40 17.47
N ARG A 155 4.25 8.31 16.76
CA ARG A 155 3.96 6.91 17.15
C ARG A 155 2.51 6.71 17.58
N ASP A 156 1.59 7.41 16.91
CA ASP A 156 0.16 7.39 17.24
C ASP A 156 -0.54 6.24 16.53
N VAL A 157 -0.36 5.05 17.11
CA VAL A 157 -0.83 3.78 16.55
C VAL A 157 -1.57 2.97 17.60
N THR A 158 -2.48 2.12 17.15
CA THR A 158 -3.13 1.09 17.96
C THR A 158 -2.85 -0.30 17.40
N PHE A 159 -2.81 -1.29 18.29
CA PHE A 159 -2.57 -2.68 17.94
C PHE A 159 -3.68 -3.60 18.43
N ARG A 160 -3.97 -4.66 17.67
CA ARG A 160 -4.87 -5.75 18.06
C ARG A 160 -4.39 -7.07 17.50
N LEU A 161 -4.59 -8.15 18.24
CA LEU A 161 -4.45 -9.50 17.69
C LEU A 161 -5.60 -9.77 16.71
N ALA A 162 -5.27 -10.37 15.56
CA ALA A 162 -6.27 -10.92 14.67
C ALA A 162 -6.82 -12.26 15.24
N PRO A 163 -8.10 -12.60 14.99
CA PRO A 163 -9.04 -11.86 14.15
C PRO A 163 -9.65 -10.63 14.85
N VAL A 164 -9.75 -9.52 14.11
CA VAL A 164 -10.44 -8.30 14.49
C VAL A 164 -11.80 -8.24 13.79
N ARG A 165 -12.84 -7.87 14.54
CA ARG A 165 -14.22 -7.65 14.04
C ARG A 165 -14.54 -6.16 14.04
N GLU A 166 -15.60 -5.75 13.36
CA GLU A 166 -16.09 -4.37 13.25
C GLU A 166 -15.92 -3.53 14.53
N LEU A 167 -16.49 -3.93 15.68
CA LEU A 167 -16.34 -3.16 16.92
C LEU A 167 -14.88 -3.05 17.39
N GLY A 168 -14.07 -4.10 17.18
CA GLY A 168 -12.65 -4.09 17.47
C GLY A 168 -11.88 -3.16 16.55
N ALA A 169 -12.20 -3.16 15.25
CA ALA A 169 -11.62 -2.28 14.24
C ALA A 169 -12.01 -0.82 14.50
N LEU A 170 -13.28 -0.53 14.81
CA LEU A 170 -13.73 0.80 15.20
C LEU A 170 -12.96 1.31 16.43
N ARG A 171 -12.80 0.46 17.45
CA ARG A 171 -11.99 0.81 18.65
C ARG A 171 -10.50 1.01 18.36
N MET A 172 -9.95 0.39 17.31
CA MET A 172 -8.59 0.71 16.86
C MET A 172 -8.54 2.12 16.29
N VAL A 173 -9.53 2.47 15.46
CA VAL A 173 -9.63 3.80 14.85
C VAL A 173 -9.87 4.90 15.89
N GLU A 174 -10.80 4.69 16.82
CA GLU A 174 -11.09 5.65 17.90
C GLU A 174 -9.94 5.75 18.93
N GLY A 175 -9.07 4.74 18.99
CA GLY A 175 -8.03 4.62 20.00
C GLY A 175 -6.76 5.42 19.73
N ILE A 176 -6.59 5.99 18.54
CA ILE A 176 -5.47 6.89 18.25
C ILE A 176 -5.72 8.26 18.89
N ARG A 177 -4.66 8.92 19.37
CA ARG A 177 -4.74 10.25 20.01
C ARG A 177 -5.27 11.30 19.04
N ALA A 178 -4.92 11.16 17.76
CA ALA A 178 -5.31 12.06 16.69
C ALA A 178 -6.67 11.70 16.03
N TYR A 179 -7.51 10.87 16.66
CA TYR A 179 -8.82 10.49 16.12
C TYR A 179 -9.68 11.69 15.70
N LYS A 180 -9.60 12.80 16.44
CA LYS A 180 -10.30 14.07 16.12
C LYS A 180 -9.96 14.62 14.73
N LEU A 181 -8.79 14.29 14.15
CA LEU A 181 -8.44 14.68 12.78
C LEU A 181 -9.23 13.88 11.72
N LEU A 182 -9.68 12.67 12.06
CA LEU A 182 -10.54 11.85 11.20
C LEU A 182 -11.99 12.33 11.25
N GLU A 183 -12.42 12.94 12.35
CA GLU A 183 -13.75 13.58 12.46
C GLU A 183 -13.86 14.92 11.71
N GLY A 184 -12.74 15.41 11.15
CA GLY A 184 -12.65 16.68 10.44
C GLY A 184 -12.24 17.84 11.36
N VAL A 185 -11.43 18.75 10.83
CA VAL A 185 -10.97 19.96 11.52
C VAL A 185 -11.12 21.18 10.63
N ARG A 186 -11.49 22.33 11.21
CA ARG A 186 -11.48 23.64 10.52
C ARG A 186 -12.21 23.65 9.16
N GLY A 187 -13.39 23.04 9.09
CA GLY A 187 -14.22 23.01 7.87
C GLY A 187 -13.88 21.88 6.90
N GLU A 188 -12.87 21.05 7.20
CA GLU A 188 -12.64 19.80 6.48
C GLU A 188 -13.77 18.80 6.79
N PRO A 189 -14.29 18.07 5.79
CA PRO A 189 -15.27 17.04 6.02
C PRO A 189 -14.68 15.85 6.80
N PRO A 190 -15.50 15.11 7.56
CA PRO A 190 -15.05 13.90 8.23
C PRO A 190 -14.61 12.83 7.22
N ALA A 191 -13.58 12.07 7.58
CA ALA A 191 -13.09 10.93 6.82
C ALA A 191 -14.11 9.77 6.84
N ASP A 192 -14.03 8.90 5.85
CA ASP A 192 -14.84 7.68 5.77
C ASP A 192 -14.35 6.60 6.73
N ILE A 193 -14.74 6.72 8.01
CA ILE A 193 -14.40 5.75 9.06
C ILE A 193 -14.87 4.34 8.71
N ALA A 194 -16.02 4.20 8.05
CA ALA A 194 -16.55 2.90 7.66
C ALA A 194 -15.62 2.21 6.65
N ALA A 195 -15.05 2.97 5.71
CA ALA A 195 -14.07 2.44 4.76
C ALA A 195 -12.77 1.98 5.45
N ILE A 196 -12.30 2.72 6.46
CA ILE A 196 -11.13 2.32 7.27
C ILE A 196 -11.44 1.01 8.01
N VAL A 197 -12.59 0.93 8.70
CA VAL A 197 -13.01 -0.25 9.45
C VAL A 197 -13.10 -1.47 8.53
N GLU A 198 -13.70 -1.33 7.35
CA GLU A 198 -13.77 -2.43 6.38
C GLU A 198 -12.38 -2.88 5.93
N CYS A 199 -11.44 -1.94 5.66
CA CYS A 199 -10.07 -2.28 5.31
C CYS A 199 -9.35 -3.03 6.45
N ILE A 200 -9.56 -2.66 7.72
CA ILE A 200 -9.01 -3.38 8.88
C ILE A 200 -9.59 -4.79 8.98
N GLU A 201 -10.89 -4.98 8.74
CA GLU A 201 -11.50 -6.31 8.76
C GLU A 201 -10.97 -7.19 7.62
N ARG A 202 -10.78 -6.64 6.40
CA ARG A 202 -10.14 -7.33 5.27
C ARG A 202 -8.70 -7.71 5.58
N LEU A 203 -7.96 -6.79 6.21
CA LEU A 203 -6.59 -7.03 6.66
C LEU A 203 -6.54 -8.15 7.70
N SER A 204 -7.50 -8.17 8.62
CA SER A 204 -7.65 -9.24 9.59
C SER A 204 -7.91 -10.59 8.92
N GLN A 205 -8.76 -10.65 7.91
CA GLN A 205 -9.04 -11.89 7.18
C GLN A 205 -7.79 -12.37 6.44
N LEU A 206 -7.08 -11.47 5.75
CA LEU A 206 -5.80 -11.75 5.08
C LEU A 206 -4.76 -12.31 6.06
N ALA A 207 -4.58 -11.66 7.22
CA ALA A 207 -3.60 -12.07 8.22
C ALA A 207 -3.86 -13.48 8.79
N MET A 208 -5.14 -13.86 8.90
CA MET A 208 -5.55 -15.17 9.38
C MET A 208 -5.39 -16.27 8.33
N GLU A 209 -5.64 -15.96 7.06
CA GLU A 209 -5.68 -16.95 5.97
C GLU A 209 -4.34 -17.13 5.23
N GLN A 210 -3.46 -16.11 5.26
CA GLN A 210 -2.17 -16.12 4.57
C GLN A 210 -1.02 -16.19 5.58
N GLU A 211 -0.73 -17.38 6.08
CA GLU A 211 0.35 -17.60 7.06
C GLU A 211 1.75 -17.25 6.56
N ALA A 212 1.93 -17.23 5.23
CA ALA A 212 3.18 -16.86 4.58
C ALA A 212 3.52 -15.37 4.77
N VAL A 213 2.53 -14.51 5.03
CA VAL A 213 2.76 -13.07 5.26
C VAL A 213 3.36 -12.87 6.65
N ASP A 214 4.61 -12.43 6.72
CA ASP A 214 5.28 -12.06 7.98
C ASP A 214 4.96 -10.61 8.36
N GLU A 215 5.01 -9.74 7.36
CA GLU A 215 4.79 -8.31 7.49
C GLU A 215 4.01 -7.78 6.29
N LEU A 216 3.08 -6.87 6.54
CA LEU A 216 2.38 -6.12 5.50
C LEU A 216 2.21 -4.70 5.99
N ASP A 217 2.49 -3.73 5.13
CA ASP A 217 2.37 -2.31 5.42
C ASP A 217 1.66 -1.61 4.26
N ILE A 218 0.45 -1.11 4.49
CA ILE A 218 -0.26 -0.21 3.59
C ILE A 218 0.01 1.20 4.11
N ASN A 219 0.86 1.93 3.40
CA ASN A 219 1.31 3.24 3.81
C ASN A 219 1.63 4.15 2.60
N PRO A 220 0.73 5.06 2.20
CA PRO A 220 -0.54 5.37 2.86
C PRO A 220 -1.74 4.59 2.29
N LEU A 221 -2.74 4.37 3.15
CA LEU A 221 -4.13 4.27 2.75
C LEU A 221 -4.72 5.69 2.72
N ILE A 222 -5.20 6.14 1.57
CA ILE A 222 -5.84 7.45 1.40
C ILE A 222 -7.33 7.32 1.68
N VAL A 223 -7.84 8.06 2.65
CA VAL A 223 -9.25 8.04 3.07
C VAL A 223 -9.93 9.30 2.61
N TYR A 224 -11.05 9.14 1.91
CA TYR A 224 -11.85 10.24 1.38
C TYR A 224 -12.92 10.69 2.36
N PRO A 225 -13.64 11.80 2.07
CA PRO A 225 -14.78 12.21 2.89
C PRO A 225 -15.81 11.09 3.06
N LYS A 226 -16.54 11.11 4.17
CA LYS A 226 -17.58 10.12 4.50
C LYS A 226 -18.46 9.76 3.30
N GLY A 227 -18.55 8.46 2.99
CA GLY A 227 -19.31 7.90 1.88
C GLY A 227 -18.55 7.85 0.55
N LYS A 228 -17.26 8.22 0.52
CA LYS A 228 -16.41 8.19 -0.68
C LYS A 228 -15.33 7.11 -0.63
N GLY A 229 -15.23 6.35 0.46
CA GLY A 229 -14.31 5.22 0.56
C GLY A 229 -12.86 5.59 0.89
N ALA A 230 -11.96 4.68 0.54
CA ALA A 230 -10.52 4.83 0.69
C ALA A 230 -9.82 4.11 -0.48
N VAL A 231 -8.54 4.39 -0.70
CA VAL A 231 -7.70 3.71 -1.71
C VAL A 231 -6.30 3.43 -1.19
N VAL A 232 -5.73 2.29 -1.57
CA VAL A 232 -4.35 1.92 -1.29
C VAL A 232 -3.44 2.65 -2.27
N ALA A 233 -2.59 3.53 -1.76
CA ALA A 233 -1.62 4.26 -2.58
C ALA A 233 -0.25 3.58 -2.64
N ASP A 234 0.16 2.88 -1.59
CA ASP A 234 1.39 2.07 -1.58
C ASP A 234 1.23 0.89 -0.62
N VAL A 235 1.92 -0.20 -0.94
CA VAL A 235 1.92 -1.42 -0.13
C VAL A 235 3.28 -2.11 -0.18
N ARG A 236 3.67 -2.68 0.96
CA ARG A 236 4.81 -3.59 1.07
C ARG A 236 4.36 -4.87 1.77
N ILE A 237 4.88 -6.00 1.31
CA ILE A 237 4.68 -7.31 1.95
C ILE A 237 6.04 -7.99 2.08
N ALA A 238 6.33 -8.52 3.26
CA ALA A 238 7.40 -9.48 3.48
C ALA A 238 6.80 -10.85 3.78
N VAL A 239 7.35 -11.87 3.14
CA VAL A 239 6.97 -13.27 3.36
C VAL A 239 8.00 -14.00 4.22
N ARG A 240 7.52 -15.00 4.98
CA ARG A 240 8.38 -15.89 5.75
C ARG A 240 9.26 -16.73 4.83
N LYS A 241 10.51 -16.94 5.26
CA LYS A 241 11.41 -17.92 4.66
C LYS A 241 11.10 -19.33 5.17
#